data_AF-A0A6I7LYE4-F1
#
_entry.id   AF-A0A6I7LYE4-F1
#
_cell.length_a   1.000
_cell.length_b   1.000
_cell.length_c   1.000
_cell.angle_alpha   90.00
_cell.angle_beta   90.00
_cell.angle_gamma   90.00
#
_symmetry.space_group_name_H-M   'P 1'
#
loop_
_entity.id
_entity.type
_entity.pdbx_description
1 polymer ?
#
loop_
_entity_poly.entity_id
_entity_poly.type
_entity_poly.pdbx_seq_one_letter_code
_entity_poly.pdbx_strand_id
1 'polypeptide(L)'
;MTGRKSAILIFFLVVFVSGVSGDEPDSGRSPMPDLGRMMFPENWVDFVGQPCPVGLGNYAADLAGRTIAPTTVEIDDKVIKVGMKDANLKILLDTLYRISDSSIKRTERENDQFLSDLLRANPFTMHYYILYGLTGRSGWFETVACDFSNCAKIKISLHASTEKGIYRVYLIHVNLPPIEASDVSLKKVENHLTAIRKSVPPAVWNIDKNTLKVTCD
;
A
#
# COMPACT_ATOMS: atom_id res chain seq x y z
N MET A 1 55.91 -48.33 -17.03
CA MET A 1 55.44 -47.48 -15.92
C MET A 1 53.94 -47.29 -16.11
N THR A 2 53.13 -48.18 -15.52
CA THR A 2 52.32 -47.94 -14.30
C THR A 2 51.26 -46.85 -14.51
N GLY A 3 49.95 -47.10 -14.47
CA GLY A 3 49.17 -48.29 -14.15
C GLY A 3 47.67 -48.03 -14.42
N ARG A 4 46.90 -49.11 -14.52
CA ARG A 4 45.43 -49.14 -14.60
C ARG A 4 44.77 -48.80 -13.25
N LYS A 5 43.52 -48.31 -13.32
CA LYS A 5 42.31 -48.55 -12.48
C LYS A 5 41.53 -47.23 -12.36
N SER A 6 40.21 -47.11 -12.30
CA SER A 6 39.03 -47.92 -12.61
C SER A 6 37.86 -46.93 -12.55
N ALA A 7 36.81 -47.15 -13.33
CA ALA A 7 35.61 -46.31 -13.39
C ALA A 7 34.79 -46.33 -12.09
N ILE A 8 34.07 -45.24 -11.81
CA ILE A 8 32.73 -45.30 -11.19
C ILE A 8 31.81 -44.31 -11.91
N LEU A 9 30.82 -44.93 -12.57
CA LEU A 9 29.56 -44.41 -13.07
C LEU A 9 28.65 -44.08 -11.87
N ILE A 10 27.92 -42.96 -11.89
CA ILE A 10 26.53 -42.89 -11.37
C ILE A 10 25.82 -41.72 -12.09
N PHE A 11 24.66 -42.08 -12.63
CA PHE A 11 23.66 -41.29 -13.33
C PHE A 11 22.93 -40.31 -12.39
N PHE A 12 22.50 -39.16 -12.89
CA PHE A 12 21.06 -38.83 -12.88
C PHE A 12 20.69 -38.06 -14.14
N LEU A 13 19.75 -38.66 -14.85
CA LEU A 13 19.12 -38.26 -16.09
C LEU A 13 17.66 -37.93 -15.72
N VAL A 14 17.23 -36.70 -15.94
CA VAL A 14 15.81 -36.34 -16.21
C VAL A 14 15.88 -35.17 -17.20
N VAL A 15 16.06 -35.46 -18.50
CA VAL A 15 15.00 -35.65 -19.50
C VAL A 15 14.06 -34.45 -19.61
N PHE A 16 14.42 -33.53 -20.52
CA PHE A 16 13.45 -32.74 -21.26
C PHE A 16 12.76 -33.68 -22.27
N VAL A 17 11.46 -33.93 -22.10
CA VAL A 17 10.60 -34.46 -23.16
C VAL A 17 9.44 -33.50 -23.35
N SER A 18 9.45 -32.86 -24.52
CA SER A 18 8.29 -32.23 -25.14
C SER A 18 7.52 -33.32 -25.90
N GLY A 19 6.21 -33.43 -25.71
CA GLY A 19 5.40 -34.41 -26.46
C GLY A 19 3.92 -34.48 -26.10
N VAL A 20 3.15 -33.48 -26.54
CA VAL A 20 1.79 -33.51 -27.12
C VAL A 20 0.82 -34.64 -26.73
N SER A 21 -0.32 -34.29 -26.10
CA SER A 21 -1.72 -34.56 -26.55
C SER A 21 -2.70 -34.78 -25.38
N GLY A 22 -3.81 -34.02 -25.38
CA GLY A 22 -5.08 -34.39 -24.73
C GLY A 22 -5.57 -33.47 -23.61
N ASP A 23 -6.44 -32.52 -23.97
CA ASP A 23 -7.48 -31.83 -23.17
C ASP A 23 -7.28 -31.59 -21.66
N GLU A 24 -7.10 -30.31 -21.27
CA GLU A 24 -7.78 -29.65 -20.13
C GLU A 24 -7.42 -28.13 -20.06
N PRO A 25 -8.20 -27.29 -19.36
CA PRO A 25 -8.63 -25.98 -19.85
C PRO A 25 -7.59 -24.88 -19.73
N ASP A 26 -7.76 -23.90 -20.61
CA ASP A 26 -7.14 -22.58 -20.64
C ASP A 26 -7.26 -21.90 -19.26
N SER A 27 -6.32 -22.20 -18.37
CA SER A 27 -6.14 -21.52 -17.09
C SER A 27 -5.57 -20.15 -17.39
N GLY A 28 -6.52 -19.23 -17.57
CA GLY A 28 -6.31 -17.83 -17.91
C GLY A 28 -5.10 -17.24 -17.21
N ARG A 29 -4.10 -16.92 -18.01
CA ARG A 29 -3.01 -16.02 -17.67
C ARG A 29 -3.59 -14.83 -16.91
N SER A 30 -3.14 -14.67 -15.67
CA SER A 30 -3.58 -13.59 -14.80
C SER A 30 -3.32 -12.24 -15.48
N PRO A 31 -4.35 -11.42 -15.74
CA PRO A 31 -4.18 -10.13 -16.39
C PRO A 31 -3.83 -9.12 -15.29
N MET A 32 -2.57 -9.09 -14.88
CA MET A 32 -1.97 -7.90 -14.27
C MET A 32 -1.42 -7.04 -15.40
N PRO A 33 -2.13 -5.99 -15.85
CA PRO A 33 -1.56 -5.02 -16.75
C PRO A 33 -0.62 -4.10 -15.97
N ASP A 34 0.53 -3.81 -16.59
CA ASP A 34 1.57 -2.86 -16.20
C ASP A 34 1.13 -1.73 -15.25
N LEU A 35 1.20 -1.99 -13.94
CA LEU A 35 1.50 -0.96 -12.95
C LEU A 35 2.92 -0.51 -13.23
N GLY A 36 3.06 0.53 -14.05
CA GLY A 36 4.33 1.08 -14.56
C GLY A 36 5.50 0.83 -13.62
N ARG A 37 6.25 -0.25 -13.89
CA ARG A 37 7.50 -0.65 -13.24
C ARG A 37 7.63 -0.23 -11.77
N MET A 38 6.72 -0.68 -10.90
CA MET A 38 7.19 -1.03 -9.55
C MET A 38 7.89 -2.38 -9.67
N MET A 39 9.15 -2.34 -10.15
CA MET A 39 10.08 -3.43 -9.89
C MET A 39 10.33 -3.37 -8.38
N PHE A 40 9.62 -4.19 -7.62
CA PHE A 40 10.12 -4.58 -6.32
C PHE A 40 11.49 -5.21 -6.57
N PRO A 41 12.59 -4.66 -6.01
CA PRO A 41 13.91 -5.28 -6.12
C PRO A 41 13.80 -6.77 -5.75
N GLU A 42 14.45 -7.69 -6.48
CA GLU A 42 14.37 -9.15 -6.24
C GLU A 42 14.66 -9.54 -4.78
N ASN A 43 15.32 -8.66 -4.03
CA ASN A 43 15.64 -8.72 -2.61
C ASN A 43 14.51 -8.25 -1.65
N TRP A 44 13.30 -7.96 -2.13
CA TRP A 44 12.16 -7.59 -1.28
C TRP A 44 11.56 -8.76 -0.50
N VAL A 45 11.69 -9.98 -1.02
CA VAL A 45 11.26 -11.21 -0.33
C VAL A 45 12.17 -11.50 0.88
N ASP A 46 13.43 -11.06 0.81
CA ASP A 46 14.46 -11.40 1.81
C ASP A 46 14.55 -10.41 2.98
N PHE A 47 14.00 -9.19 2.86
CA PHE A 47 14.27 -8.11 3.84
C PHE A 47 13.24 -7.98 4.98
N VAL A 48 12.04 -8.54 4.83
CA VAL A 48 10.94 -8.36 5.81
C VAL A 48 10.61 -9.64 6.57
N GLY A 49 11.07 -10.82 6.12
CA GLY A 49 10.63 -12.11 6.68
C GLY A 49 9.11 -12.33 6.59
N GLN A 50 8.38 -11.41 5.94
CA GLN A 50 6.96 -11.52 5.65
C GLN A 50 6.77 -11.11 4.19
N PRO A 51 6.23 -11.99 3.34
CA PRO A 51 5.93 -11.61 1.96
C PRO A 51 4.98 -10.41 1.98
N CYS A 52 5.22 -9.42 1.11
CA CYS A 52 4.14 -8.54 0.67
C CYS A 52 2.98 -9.47 0.31
N PRO A 53 1.75 -9.30 0.82
CA PRO A 53 0.65 -10.19 0.52
C PRO A 53 0.44 -10.16 -1.00
N VAL A 54 1.01 -11.16 -1.66
CA VAL A 54 0.83 -11.45 -3.08
C VAL A 54 -0.52 -12.16 -3.29
N GLY A 55 -1.15 -12.59 -2.19
CA GLY A 55 -2.54 -13.01 -2.17
C GLY A 55 -3.48 -11.81 -2.27
N LEU A 56 -4.71 -12.05 -2.75
CA LEU A 56 -5.80 -11.07 -2.71
C LEU A 56 -5.94 -10.57 -1.27
N GLY A 57 -5.37 -9.40 -0.96
CA GLY A 57 -5.63 -8.71 0.30
C GLY A 57 -7.14 -8.65 0.52
N ASN A 58 -7.60 -8.73 1.77
CA ASN A 58 -9.02 -8.61 2.04
C ASN A 58 -9.43 -7.12 1.95
N TYR A 59 -9.33 -6.56 0.75
CA TYR A 59 -9.62 -5.17 0.44
C TYR A 59 -11.05 -4.79 0.79
N ALA A 60 -11.97 -5.77 0.76
CA ALA A 60 -13.32 -5.62 1.26
C ALA A 60 -13.33 -5.33 2.77
N ALA A 61 -12.63 -6.15 3.58
CA ALA A 61 -12.49 -5.89 5.01
C ALA A 61 -11.73 -4.60 5.33
N ASP A 62 -10.73 -4.24 4.52
CA ASP A 62 -10.00 -2.99 4.71
C ASP A 62 -10.92 -1.77 4.50
N LEU A 63 -11.68 -1.73 3.39
CA LEU A 63 -12.63 -0.66 3.10
C LEU A 63 -13.85 -0.66 4.04
N ALA A 64 -14.20 -1.82 4.60
CA ALA A 64 -15.34 -1.97 5.49
C ALA A 64 -15.09 -1.39 6.89
N GLY A 65 -13.90 -1.53 7.46
CA GLY A 65 -13.70 -1.12 8.85
C GLY A 65 -12.27 -0.98 9.33
N ARG A 66 -11.28 -0.98 8.45
CA ARG A 66 -9.88 -0.75 8.82
C ARG A 66 -9.41 0.63 8.37
N THR A 67 -8.18 0.95 8.78
CA THR A 67 -7.46 2.11 8.25
C THR A 67 -6.99 1.81 6.85
N ILE A 68 -7.40 2.66 5.92
CA ILE A 68 -6.89 2.64 4.54
C ILE A 68 -5.76 3.67 4.49
N ALA A 69 -4.60 3.32 3.90
CA ALA A 69 -3.57 4.32 3.60
C ALA A 69 -3.41 4.56 2.10
N PRO A 70 -4.27 5.42 1.51
CA PRO A 70 -4.18 5.73 0.10
C PRO A 70 -3.03 6.70 -0.19
N THR A 71 -2.56 6.74 -1.44
CA THR A 71 -1.65 7.79 -1.92
C THR A 71 -2.40 9.08 -2.25
N THR A 72 -3.69 8.95 -2.56
CA THR A 72 -4.62 10.06 -2.84
C THR A 72 -5.97 9.76 -2.22
N VAL A 73 -6.54 10.73 -1.50
CA VAL A 73 -7.93 10.69 -1.04
C VAL A 73 -8.70 11.89 -1.58
N GLU A 74 -9.90 11.65 -2.08
CA GLU A 74 -10.89 12.65 -2.45
C GLU A 74 -12.07 12.57 -1.48
N ILE A 75 -12.39 13.67 -0.80
CA ILE A 75 -13.50 13.78 0.15
C ILE A 75 -14.07 15.20 0.10
N ASP A 76 -15.39 15.37 -0.10
CA ASP A 76 -16.06 16.68 -0.21
C ASP A 76 -15.32 17.69 -1.12
N ASP A 77 -15.03 17.24 -2.34
CA ASP A 77 -14.26 17.96 -3.37
C ASP A 77 -12.82 18.33 -2.99
N LYS A 78 -12.33 17.87 -1.82
CA LYS A 78 -10.95 18.06 -1.38
C LYS A 78 -10.11 16.87 -1.76
N VAL A 79 -9.09 17.13 -2.57
CA VAL A 79 -8.16 16.10 -3.05
C VAL A 79 -6.83 16.23 -2.32
N ILE A 80 -6.55 15.32 -1.40
CA ILE A 80 -5.31 15.25 -0.62
C ILE A 80 -4.41 14.18 -1.25
N LYS A 81 -3.14 14.52 -1.47
CA LYS A 81 -2.17 13.63 -2.13
C LYS A 81 -0.86 13.58 -1.36
N VAL A 82 -0.24 12.40 -1.32
CA VAL A 82 1.16 12.26 -0.87
C VAL A 82 2.06 13.18 -1.72
N GLY A 83 3.02 13.82 -1.06
CA GLY A 83 3.91 14.82 -1.65
C GLY A 83 3.35 16.26 -1.67
N MET A 84 2.06 16.46 -1.38
CA MET A 84 1.47 17.80 -1.26
C MET A 84 2.19 18.62 -0.19
N LYS A 85 2.49 19.90 -0.49
CA LYS A 85 3.11 20.81 0.48
C LYS A 85 2.12 21.19 1.58
N ASP A 86 2.60 21.31 2.80
CA ASP A 86 1.78 21.70 3.96
C ASP A 86 1.01 23.01 3.75
N ALA A 87 1.63 24.02 3.12
CA ALA A 87 0.94 25.28 2.81
C ALA A 87 -0.32 25.08 1.94
N ASN A 88 -0.27 24.17 0.96
CA ASN A 88 -1.43 23.86 0.13
C ASN A 88 -2.46 23.05 0.91
N LEU A 89 -1.99 22.14 1.79
CA LEU A 89 -2.86 21.34 2.65
C LEU A 89 -3.64 22.22 3.63
N LYS A 90 -2.98 23.23 4.23
CA LYS A 90 -3.60 24.24 5.09
C LYS A 90 -4.71 25.00 4.37
N ILE A 91 -4.44 25.47 3.15
CA ILE A 91 -5.44 26.18 2.34
C ILE A 91 -6.62 25.24 1.98
N LEU A 92 -6.32 24.00 1.60
CA LEU A 92 -7.34 23.03 1.18
C LEU A 92 -8.30 22.64 2.31
N LEU A 93 -7.76 22.42 3.50
CA LEU A 93 -8.52 21.95 4.66
C LEU A 93 -9.11 23.09 5.49
N ASP A 94 -8.50 24.27 5.45
CA ASP A 94 -8.95 25.47 6.16
C ASP A 94 -9.29 25.17 7.63
N THR A 95 -10.54 25.37 8.05
CA THR A 95 -11.01 25.13 9.43
C THR A 95 -10.89 23.68 9.90
N LEU A 96 -10.74 22.71 8.99
CA LEU A 96 -10.51 21.30 9.31
C LEU A 96 -9.06 20.98 9.62
N TYR A 97 -8.12 21.87 9.31
CA TYR A 97 -6.69 21.66 9.56
C TYR A 97 -6.38 21.78 11.05
N ARG A 98 -6.09 20.64 11.71
CA ARG A 98 -5.70 20.62 13.13
C ARG A 98 -4.45 19.79 13.33
N ILE A 99 -3.40 20.41 13.85
CA ILE A 99 -2.19 19.68 14.28
C ILE A 99 -2.57 18.86 15.51
N SER A 100 -2.40 17.55 15.44
CA SER A 100 -2.75 16.64 16.54
C SER A 100 -1.54 16.26 17.40
N ASP A 101 -0.34 16.27 16.84
CA ASP A 101 0.90 15.95 17.54
C ASP A 101 1.95 17.04 17.30
N SER A 102 2.73 17.36 18.33
CA SER A 102 3.91 18.23 18.22
C SER A 102 4.94 17.65 17.25
N SER A 103 5.72 18.51 16.60
CA SER A 103 6.81 18.11 15.70
C SER A 103 7.80 17.16 16.37
N ILE A 104 7.97 15.95 15.82
CA ILE A 104 8.88 14.93 16.34
C ILE A 104 10.00 14.69 15.33
N LYS A 105 11.24 14.75 15.81
CA LYS A 105 12.39 14.30 15.05
C LYS A 105 12.50 12.78 15.11
N ARG A 106 12.68 12.12 13.96
CA ARG A 106 13.03 10.69 13.88
C ARG A 106 14.30 10.51 13.05
N THR A 107 15.18 9.66 13.53
CA THR A 107 16.24 9.04 12.74
C THR A 107 15.64 8.08 11.72
N GLU A 108 16.45 7.65 10.75
CA GLU A 108 16.02 6.66 9.76
C GLU A 108 15.59 5.36 10.44
N ARG A 109 16.38 4.84 11.39
CA ARG A 109 16.04 3.64 12.16
C ARG A 109 14.71 3.76 12.92
N GLU A 110 14.45 4.89 13.56
CA GLU A 110 13.19 5.12 14.28
C GLU A 110 12.01 5.21 13.33
N ASN A 111 12.18 5.85 12.17
CA ASN A 111 11.12 5.89 11.16
C ASN A 111 10.87 4.50 10.55
N ASP A 112 11.90 3.71 10.33
CA ASP A 112 11.79 2.35 9.80
C ASP A 112 11.07 1.43 10.78
N GLN A 113 11.38 1.55 12.07
CA GLN A 113 10.65 0.86 13.13
C GLN A 113 9.17 1.29 13.15
N PHE A 114 8.91 2.60 13.08
CA PHE A 114 7.55 3.13 13.03
C PHE A 114 6.75 2.58 11.84
N LEU A 115 7.33 2.59 10.63
CA LEU A 115 6.70 2.00 9.44
C LEU A 115 6.48 0.49 9.58
N SER A 116 7.45 -0.23 10.16
CA SER A 116 7.32 -1.67 10.43
C SER A 116 6.16 -1.97 11.39
N ASP A 117 5.98 -1.15 12.42
CA ASP A 117 4.88 -1.30 13.37
C ASP A 117 3.53 -0.97 12.73
N LEU A 118 3.46 0.08 11.89
CA LEU A 118 2.26 0.38 11.11
C LEU A 118 1.90 -0.75 10.14
N LEU A 119 2.90 -1.31 9.48
CA LEU A 119 2.75 -2.44 8.56
C LEU A 119 2.23 -3.67 9.29
N ARG A 120 2.80 -3.99 10.46
CA ARG A 120 2.36 -5.11 11.29
C ARG A 120 0.90 -4.95 11.74
N ALA A 121 0.50 -3.71 12.07
CA ALA A 121 -0.87 -3.40 12.44
C ALA A 121 -1.85 -3.43 11.24
N ASN A 122 -1.36 -3.14 10.02
CA ASN A 122 -2.16 -2.99 8.81
C ASN A 122 -1.50 -3.70 7.62
N PRO A 123 -1.40 -5.04 7.64
CA PRO A 123 -0.55 -5.81 6.72
C PRO A 123 -1.01 -5.78 5.26
N PHE A 124 -2.20 -5.27 4.96
CA PHE A 124 -2.74 -5.20 3.60
C PHE A 124 -2.62 -3.80 2.97
N THR A 125 -2.04 -2.85 3.71
CA THR A 125 -1.85 -1.48 3.21
C THR A 125 -0.60 -1.39 2.32
N MET A 126 -0.82 -1.32 1.00
CA MET A 126 0.26 -1.28 -0.01
C MET A 126 1.21 -0.08 0.15
N HIS A 127 0.72 1.07 0.60
CA HIS A 127 1.55 2.29 0.72
C HIS A 127 2.72 2.12 1.70
N TYR A 128 2.53 1.39 2.79
CA TYR A 128 3.60 1.19 3.77
C TYR A 128 4.72 0.31 3.23
N TYR A 129 4.40 -0.70 2.43
CA TYR A 129 5.39 -1.51 1.73
C TYR A 129 6.26 -0.62 0.84
N ILE A 130 5.64 0.20 -0.01
CA ILE A 130 6.34 1.12 -0.91
C ILE A 130 7.28 2.02 -0.12
N LEU A 131 6.76 2.64 0.93
CA LEU A 131 7.55 3.55 1.75
C LEU A 131 8.67 2.81 2.48
N TYR A 132 8.44 1.60 3.00
CA TYR A 132 9.42 0.78 3.70
C TYR A 132 10.64 0.44 2.82
N GLY A 133 10.46 0.36 1.50
CA GLY A 133 11.55 0.12 0.54
C GLY A 133 12.42 1.34 0.16
N LEU A 134 12.12 2.55 0.62
CA LEU A 134 12.85 3.78 0.23
C LEU A 134 13.95 4.15 1.24
N THR A 135 15.13 4.58 0.77
CA THR A 135 16.23 5.08 1.63
C THR A 135 16.11 6.59 1.92
N GLY A 136 16.61 7.05 3.07
CA GLY A 136 16.72 8.48 3.38
C GLY A 136 15.49 9.12 4.02
N ARG A 137 14.94 8.48 5.05
CA ARG A 137 13.66 8.86 5.70
C ARG A 137 13.80 9.52 7.08
N SER A 138 15.01 9.95 7.45
CA SER A 138 15.17 10.74 8.67
C SER A 138 14.61 12.15 8.50
N GLY A 139 14.26 12.81 9.60
CA GLY A 139 13.79 14.18 9.57
C GLY A 139 12.81 14.50 10.69
N TRP A 140 11.93 15.44 10.38
CA TRP A 140 10.91 15.97 11.27
C TRP A 140 9.54 15.60 10.76
N PHE A 141 8.68 15.21 11.68
CA PHE A 141 7.37 14.66 11.38
C PHE A 141 6.31 15.35 12.21
N GLU A 142 5.19 15.63 11.56
CA GLU A 142 4.00 16.20 12.20
C GLU A 142 2.78 15.38 11.80
N THR A 143 1.74 15.43 12.62
CA THR A 143 0.46 14.81 12.30
C THR A 143 -0.62 15.87 12.27
N VAL A 144 -1.36 15.92 11.18
CA VAL A 144 -2.59 16.70 11.05
C VAL A 144 -3.76 15.74 11.12
N ALA A 145 -4.74 16.03 11.98
CA ALA A 145 -5.99 15.29 12.07
C ALA A 145 -7.14 16.14 11.52
N CYS A 146 -7.97 15.51 10.69
CA CYS A 146 -9.15 16.12 10.08
C CYS A 146 -10.35 15.23 10.38
N ASP A 147 -11.45 15.82 10.83
CA ASP A 147 -12.70 15.09 11.08
C ASP A 147 -13.77 15.64 10.14
N PHE A 148 -14.13 14.84 9.14
CA PHE A 148 -15.26 15.09 8.25
C PHE A 148 -16.48 14.48 8.93
N SER A 149 -17.28 15.33 9.57
CA SER A 149 -18.39 14.93 10.44
C SER A 149 -19.27 13.88 9.76
N ASN A 150 -19.53 12.78 10.48
CA ASN A 150 -20.32 11.62 10.01
C ASN A 150 -19.80 10.91 8.75
N CYS A 151 -18.60 11.25 8.28
CA CYS A 151 -18.05 10.73 7.03
C CYS A 151 -16.72 10.01 7.26
N ALA A 152 -15.63 10.73 7.54
CA ALA A 152 -14.32 10.11 7.68
C ALA A 152 -13.42 10.86 8.66
N LYS A 153 -12.59 10.11 9.37
CA LYS A 153 -11.48 10.66 10.15
C LYS A 153 -10.20 10.45 9.37
N ILE A 154 -9.48 11.52 9.08
CA ILE A 154 -8.23 11.47 8.33
C ILE A 154 -7.08 11.89 9.25
N LYS A 155 -6.04 11.07 9.31
CA LYS A 155 -4.73 11.47 9.86
C LYS A 155 -3.74 11.61 8.72
N ILE A 156 -3.05 12.73 8.67
CA ILE A 156 -2.11 13.08 7.61
C ILE A 156 -0.76 13.29 8.27
N SER A 157 0.20 12.40 8.01
CA SER A 157 1.56 12.57 8.50
C SER A 157 2.33 13.44 7.51
N LEU A 158 3.00 14.45 8.03
CA LEU A 158 3.90 15.33 7.29
C LEU A 158 5.36 14.97 7.55
N HIS A 159 6.23 15.20 6.58
CA HIS A 159 7.68 15.04 6.71
C HIS A 159 8.43 16.26 6.17
N ALA A 160 9.49 16.66 6.87
CA ALA A 160 10.50 17.58 6.39
C ALA A 160 11.90 17.04 6.74
N SER A 161 12.89 17.26 5.87
CA SER A 161 14.28 16.85 6.14
C SER A 161 14.95 17.66 7.26
N THR A 162 14.42 18.85 7.57
CA THR A 162 14.93 19.78 8.58
C THR A 162 13.77 20.42 9.33
N GLU A 163 14.03 20.93 10.53
CA GLU A 163 13.00 21.47 11.44
C GLU A 163 12.25 22.66 10.84
N LYS A 164 12.96 23.51 10.09
CA LYS A 164 12.40 24.67 9.39
C LYS A 164 12.16 24.39 7.90
N GLY A 165 12.15 23.11 7.53
CA GLY A 165 12.01 22.67 6.14
C GLY A 165 10.59 22.80 5.61
N ILE A 166 10.42 22.54 4.32
CA ILE A 166 9.10 22.47 3.70
C ILE A 166 8.51 21.10 4.03
N TYR A 167 7.49 21.09 4.89
CA TYR A 167 6.72 19.89 5.17
C TYR A 167 5.91 19.44 3.95
N ARG A 168 5.90 18.13 3.74
CA ARG A 168 5.11 17.47 2.70
C ARG A 168 4.34 16.30 3.28
N VAL A 169 3.15 16.06 2.73
CA VAL A 169 2.34 14.88 3.04
C VAL A 169 3.15 13.62 2.74
N TYR A 170 3.33 12.81 3.76
CA TYR A 170 4.11 11.58 3.75
C TYR A 170 3.19 10.34 3.83
N LEU A 171 2.21 10.39 4.72
CA LEU A 171 1.19 9.36 4.89
C LEU A 171 -0.19 9.99 4.97
N ILE A 172 -1.19 9.26 4.49
CA ILE A 172 -2.60 9.57 4.66
C ILE A 172 -3.23 8.31 5.24
N HIS A 173 -3.89 8.41 6.38
CA HIS A 173 -4.66 7.34 7.00
C HIS A 173 -6.12 7.77 7.03
N VAL A 174 -6.98 7.01 6.37
CA VAL A 174 -8.41 7.27 6.31
C VAL A 174 -9.13 6.20 7.11
N ASN A 175 -9.90 6.64 8.09
CA ASN A 175 -10.78 5.81 8.90
C ASN A 175 -12.23 6.14 8.56
N LEU A 176 -12.94 5.16 8.03
CA LEU A 176 -14.38 5.23 7.77
C LEU A 176 -15.15 4.56 8.93
N PRO A 177 -16.41 4.94 9.18
CA PRO A 177 -17.29 4.21 10.08
C PRO A 177 -17.35 2.72 9.70
N PRO A 178 -17.24 1.78 10.65
CA PRO A 178 -17.20 0.36 10.34
C PRO A 178 -18.54 -0.16 9.81
N ILE A 179 -18.47 -1.09 8.86
CA ILE A 179 -19.59 -1.87 8.30
C ILE A 179 -19.17 -3.33 8.14
N GLU A 180 -20.11 -4.19 7.75
CA GLU A 180 -19.79 -5.59 7.43
C GLU A 180 -19.01 -5.68 6.11
N ALA A 181 -18.03 -6.58 6.04
CA ALA A 181 -17.23 -6.77 4.83
C ALA A 181 -18.08 -7.23 3.63
N SER A 182 -19.22 -7.89 3.86
CA SER A 182 -20.19 -8.25 2.83
C SER A 182 -20.86 -7.06 2.15
N ASP A 183 -20.83 -5.88 2.80
CA ASP A 183 -21.38 -4.63 2.25
C ASP A 183 -20.37 -3.91 1.34
N VAL A 184 -19.21 -4.50 1.12
CA VAL A 184 -18.20 -4.06 0.17
C VAL A 184 -18.11 -5.03 -0.99
N SER A 185 -18.25 -4.52 -2.21
CA SER A 185 -18.10 -5.32 -3.44
C SER A 185 -16.76 -5.07 -4.11
N LEU A 186 -16.12 -6.13 -4.59
CA LEU A 186 -14.93 -6.06 -5.43
C LEU A 186 -15.33 -6.17 -6.90
N LYS A 187 -14.85 -5.25 -7.74
CA LYS A 187 -15.14 -5.22 -9.16
C LYS A 187 -13.92 -4.77 -9.96
N LYS A 188 -13.81 -5.25 -11.20
CA LYS A 188 -12.88 -4.69 -12.19
C LYS A 188 -13.58 -3.55 -12.94
N VAL A 189 -13.08 -2.32 -12.77
CA VAL A 189 -13.61 -1.10 -13.41
C VAL A 189 -12.48 -0.50 -14.23
N GLU A 190 -12.69 -0.30 -15.54
CA GLU A 190 -11.66 0.26 -16.44
C GLU A 190 -10.29 -0.44 -16.32
N ASN A 191 -10.32 -1.77 -16.21
CA ASN A 191 -9.16 -2.64 -15.95
C ASN A 191 -8.51 -2.55 -14.57
N HIS A 192 -9.04 -1.76 -13.65
CA HIS A 192 -8.55 -1.64 -12.28
C HIS A 192 -9.36 -2.46 -11.28
N LEU A 193 -8.70 -3.15 -10.36
CA LEU A 193 -9.38 -3.75 -9.20
C LEU A 193 -9.86 -2.63 -8.27
N THR A 194 -11.15 -2.63 -7.98
CA THR A 194 -11.83 -1.58 -7.20
C THR A 194 -12.69 -2.19 -6.11
N ALA A 195 -12.55 -1.70 -4.88
CA ALA A 195 -13.46 -1.98 -3.78
C ALA A 195 -14.52 -0.87 -3.67
N ILE A 196 -15.78 -1.24 -3.58
CA ILE A 196 -16.93 -0.32 -3.58
C ILE A 196 -17.78 -0.58 -2.35
N ARG A 197 -17.82 0.42 -1.47
CA ARG A 197 -18.70 0.55 -0.31
C ARG A 197 -19.89 1.43 -0.69
N LYS A 198 -21.10 0.89 -0.58
CA LYS A 198 -22.35 1.62 -0.88
C LYS A 198 -23.06 2.20 0.34
N SER A 199 -22.70 1.75 1.54
CA SER A 199 -23.23 2.27 2.81
C SER A 199 -22.68 3.66 3.09
N VAL A 200 -23.26 4.37 4.06
CA VAL A 200 -22.85 5.74 4.42
C VAL A 200 -21.53 5.74 5.23
N PRO A 201 -20.55 6.60 4.91
CA PRO A 201 -20.44 7.32 3.65
C PRO A 201 -20.09 6.36 2.49
N PRO A 202 -20.64 6.58 1.28
CA PRO A 202 -20.22 5.84 0.11
C PRO A 202 -18.73 6.03 -0.16
N ALA A 203 -18.03 4.94 -0.49
CA ALA A 203 -16.60 5.01 -0.79
C ALA A 203 -16.20 4.06 -1.92
N VAL A 204 -15.25 4.52 -2.73
CA VAL A 204 -14.68 3.76 -3.85
C VAL A 204 -13.17 3.81 -3.74
N TRP A 205 -12.55 2.64 -3.60
CA TRP A 205 -11.10 2.51 -3.54
C TRP A 205 -10.59 1.81 -4.80
N ASN A 206 -9.88 2.56 -5.65
CA ASN A 206 -9.10 1.97 -6.72
C ASN A 206 -7.82 1.42 -6.09
N ILE A 207 -7.75 0.09 -5.94
CA ILE A 207 -6.68 -0.60 -5.23
C ILE A 207 -5.38 -0.45 -6.01
N ASP A 208 -5.39 -0.68 -7.32
CA ASP A 208 -4.21 -0.64 -8.18
C ASP A 208 -3.52 0.74 -8.16
N LYS A 209 -4.30 1.82 -8.22
CA LYS A 209 -3.78 3.20 -8.14
C LYS A 209 -3.61 3.68 -6.69
N ASN A 210 -4.09 2.89 -5.72
CA ASN A 210 -4.20 3.22 -4.31
C ASN A 210 -4.87 4.60 -4.06
N THR A 211 -5.98 4.87 -4.75
CA THR A 211 -6.73 6.13 -4.63
C THR A 211 -8.12 5.89 -4.05
N LEU A 212 -8.46 6.60 -2.99
CA LEU A 212 -9.75 6.49 -2.32
C LEU A 212 -10.61 7.71 -2.64
N LYS A 213 -11.87 7.49 -2.98
CA LYS A 213 -12.91 8.53 -3.06
C LYS A 213 -13.98 8.24 -2.02
N VAL A 214 -14.34 9.24 -1.24
CA VAL A 214 -15.37 9.20 -0.21
C VAL A 214 -16.34 10.34 -0.49
N THR A 215 -17.64 10.07 -0.38
CA THR A 215 -18.69 11.09 -0.54
C THR A 215 -19.35 11.29 0.82
N CYS A 216 -19.33 12.52 1.33
CA CYS A 216 -20.07 12.85 2.55
C CYS A 216 -21.42 13.46 2.12
N ASP A 217 -22.51 12.91 2.65
CA ASP A 217 -23.87 13.40 2.43
C ASP A 217 -24.23 14.54 3.39
#